data_AF-A0A7K4B0S5-F1
#
_entry.id   AF-A0A7K4B0S5-F1
#
_cell.length_a   1.000
_cell.length_b   1.000
_cell.length_c   1.000
_cell.angle_alpha   90.00
_cell.angle_beta   90.00
_cell.angle_gamma   90.00
#
_symmetry.space_group_name_H-M   'P 1'
#
loop_
_entity.id
_entity.type
_entity.pdbx_description
1 polymer ?
#
loop_
_entity_poly.entity_id
_entity_poly.type
_entity_poly.pdbx_seq_one_letter_code
_entity_poly.pdbx_strand_id
1 'polypeptide(L)'
;RIASTVITDHNLLKVLERLRIFIDPAIPIFIAVGTTRTVPRTITVSDLAGVTFDEHKITLSIADETYLADLLQFLWKKYGKDHVSQPDRFTIEIKTTGDASESGIEDLAVADPSEGLYKDLIYSLQVICPEGYKVKKQNFNNGRFWFIASENTLPEDVTSLVAGQFEIMEAAP
;
A
#
# COMPACT_ATOMS: atom_id res chain seq x y z
N ARG A 1 14.66 5.44 -20.12
CA ARG A 1 15.31 4.16 -19.74
C ARG A 1 15.50 4.03 -18.22
N ILE A 2 15.94 5.08 -17.51
CA ILE A 2 16.05 5.04 -16.03
C ILE A 2 14.71 4.76 -15.35
N ALA A 3 13.65 5.50 -15.71
CA ALA A 3 12.32 5.31 -15.12
C ALA A 3 11.79 3.87 -15.25
N SER A 4 11.87 3.28 -16.44
CA SER A 4 11.42 1.90 -16.67
C SER A 4 12.21 0.88 -15.83
N THR A 5 13.52 1.09 -15.65
CA THR A 5 14.35 0.21 -14.82
C THR A 5 13.95 0.30 -13.35
N VAL A 6 13.89 1.51 -12.79
CA VAL A 6 13.52 1.73 -11.38
C VAL A 6 12.12 1.17 -11.05
N ILE A 7 11.15 1.37 -11.95
CA ILE A 7 9.79 0.84 -11.78
C ILE A 7 9.77 -0.69 -11.80
N THR A 8 10.61 -1.31 -12.63
CA THR A 8 10.72 -2.78 -12.71
C THR A 8 11.39 -3.35 -11.47
N ASP A 9 12.48 -2.72 -11.01
CA ASP A 9 13.26 -3.18 -9.86
C ASP A 9 12.45 -3.12 -8.55
N HIS A 10 11.59 -2.11 -8.38
CA HIS A 10 10.66 -2.04 -7.25
C HIS A 10 9.37 -2.85 -7.45
N ASN A 11 9.29 -3.71 -8.48
CA ASN A 11 8.14 -4.56 -8.79
C ASN A 11 6.79 -3.78 -8.94
N LEU A 12 6.88 -2.48 -9.24
CA LEU A 12 5.71 -1.59 -9.34
C LEU A 12 4.92 -1.80 -10.63
N LEU A 13 5.50 -2.45 -11.64
CA LEU A 13 4.83 -2.77 -12.91
C LEU A 13 3.52 -3.54 -12.74
N LYS A 14 3.39 -4.35 -11.67
CA LYS A 14 2.16 -5.11 -11.40
C LYS A 14 1.02 -4.22 -10.93
N VAL A 15 1.34 -3.12 -10.24
CA VAL A 15 0.38 -2.25 -9.58
C VAL A 15 0.08 -0.99 -10.39
N LEU A 16 1.08 -0.47 -11.11
CA LEU A 16 0.94 0.68 -12.00
C LEU A 16 0.04 0.37 -13.20
N GLU A 17 -0.97 1.21 -13.42
CA GLU A 17 -1.81 1.19 -14.60
C GLU A 17 -1.27 2.17 -15.65
N ARG A 18 -1.14 3.45 -15.25
CA ARG A 18 -0.63 4.53 -16.09
C ARG A 18 0.37 5.37 -15.29
N LEU A 19 1.44 5.80 -15.97
CA LEU A 19 2.41 6.76 -15.44
C LEU A 19 2.80 7.72 -16.55
N ARG A 20 2.76 9.02 -16.23
CA ARG A 20 3.27 10.07 -17.10
C ARG A 20 4.26 10.92 -16.32
N ILE A 21 5.45 11.08 -16.89
CA ILE A 21 6.49 11.95 -16.36
C ILE A 21 6.64 13.13 -17.33
N PHE A 22 6.61 14.33 -16.78
CA PHE A 22 6.82 15.59 -17.48
C PHE A 22 7.93 16.37 -16.80
N ILE A 23 8.79 16.95 -17.62
CA ILE A 23 9.92 17.77 -17.17
C ILE A 23 9.92 19.02 -18.03
N ASP A 24 9.92 20.18 -17.39
CA ASP A 24 10.21 21.45 -18.04
C ASP A 24 11.60 21.92 -17.56
N PRO A 25 12.62 22.00 -18.44
CA PRO A 25 13.92 22.50 -18.05
C PRO A 25 14.00 24.03 -18.01
N ALA A 26 13.07 24.75 -18.66
CA ALA A 26 13.04 26.21 -18.64
C ALA A 26 12.50 26.73 -17.30
N ILE A 27 11.55 26.00 -16.73
CA ILE A 27 11.05 26.18 -15.36
C ILE A 27 11.37 24.87 -14.65
N PRO A 28 12.47 24.75 -13.87
CA PRO A 28 13.04 23.48 -13.43
C PRO A 28 12.06 22.69 -12.54
N ILE A 29 11.14 22.00 -13.20
CA ILE A 29 10.00 21.33 -12.60
C ILE A 29 9.89 19.93 -13.16
N PHE A 30 9.71 18.99 -12.25
CA PHE A 30 9.51 17.59 -12.52
C PHE A 30 8.13 17.23 -11.99
N ILE A 31 7.28 16.68 -12.85
CA ILE A 31 5.93 16.24 -12.50
C ILE A 31 5.77 14.79 -12.92
N ALA A 32 5.44 13.91 -11.99
CA ALA A 32 4.98 12.57 -12.26
C ALA A 32 3.53 12.43 -11.80
N VAL A 33 2.66 11.95 -12.69
CA VAL A 33 1.27 11.62 -12.38
C VAL A 33 0.98 10.19 -12.81
N GLY A 34 0.12 9.48 -12.08
CA GLY A 34 -0.22 8.12 -12.45
C GLY A 34 -1.44 7.57 -11.74
N THR A 35 -1.86 6.40 -12.22
CA THR A 35 -2.94 5.59 -11.64
C THR A 35 -2.46 4.17 -11.35
N THR A 36 -3.02 3.55 -10.34
CA THR A 36 -2.80 2.15 -9.98
C THR A 36 -3.98 1.29 -10.44
N ARG A 37 -3.72 0.07 -10.94
CA ARG A 37 -4.76 -0.87 -11.42
C ARG A 37 -5.75 -1.26 -10.32
N THR A 38 -5.23 -1.40 -9.11
CA THR A 38 -5.99 -1.74 -7.91
C THR A 38 -5.36 -1.02 -6.73
N VAL A 39 -6.18 -0.32 -5.94
CA VAL A 39 -5.77 0.07 -4.60
C VAL A 39 -5.76 -1.21 -3.77
N PRO A 40 -4.66 -1.57 -3.09
CA PRO A 40 -4.69 -2.71 -2.19
C PRO A 40 -5.80 -2.48 -1.17
N ARG A 41 -6.75 -3.40 -1.08
CA ARG A 41 -7.75 -3.32 -0.01
C ARG A 41 -7.08 -3.69 1.31
N THR A 42 -7.66 -3.21 2.40
CA THR A 42 -7.32 -3.70 3.73
C THR A 42 -7.48 -5.22 3.76
N ILE A 43 -6.44 -5.92 4.21
CA ILE A 43 -6.39 -7.37 4.35
C ILE A 43 -7.07 -7.76 5.66
N THR A 44 -8.05 -8.64 5.59
CA THR A 44 -8.78 -9.15 6.76
C THR A 44 -8.21 -10.49 7.24
N VAL A 45 -8.69 -10.99 8.38
CA VAL A 45 -8.35 -12.35 8.86
C VAL A 45 -8.82 -13.40 7.86
N SER A 46 -10.03 -13.25 7.31
CA SER A 46 -10.61 -14.17 6.31
C SER A 46 -9.84 -14.21 4.98
N ASP A 47 -9.12 -13.14 4.64
CA ASP A 47 -8.21 -13.12 3.47
C ASP A 47 -6.96 -14.00 3.71
N LEU A 48 -6.54 -14.18 4.96
CA LEU A 48 -5.31 -14.87 5.34
C LEU A 48 -5.54 -16.31 5.82
N ALA A 49 -6.69 -16.59 6.42
CA ALA A 49 -6.96 -17.84 7.10
C ALA A 49 -8.44 -18.23 7.10
N GLY A 50 -8.70 -19.53 7.01
CA GLY A 50 -10.02 -20.10 7.32
C GLY A 50 -10.25 -20.12 8.83
N VAL A 51 -11.45 -19.71 9.28
CA VAL A 51 -11.78 -19.60 10.70
C VAL A 51 -12.74 -20.73 11.09
N THR A 52 -12.42 -21.44 12.17
CA THR A 52 -13.29 -22.45 12.78
C THR A 52 -13.55 -22.08 14.23
N PHE A 53 -14.81 -22.13 14.63
CA PHE A 53 -15.28 -21.80 15.97
C PHE A 53 -15.65 -23.08 16.74
N ASP A 54 -15.08 -23.23 17.93
CA ASP A 54 -15.47 -24.21 18.93
C ASP A 54 -15.94 -23.46 20.20
N GLU A 55 -16.58 -24.15 21.15
CA GLU A 55 -17.18 -23.52 22.35
C GLU A 55 -16.21 -22.63 23.15
N HIS A 56 -14.92 -22.95 23.17
CA HIS A 56 -13.89 -22.24 23.94
C HIS A 56 -12.61 -21.94 23.14
N LYS A 57 -12.64 -22.11 21.81
CA LYS A 57 -11.46 -22.00 20.97
C LYS A 57 -11.82 -21.46 19.59
N ILE A 58 -10.96 -20.60 19.06
CA ILE A 58 -10.96 -20.24 17.64
C ILE A 58 -9.72 -20.88 17.02
N THR A 59 -9.90 -21.58 15.90
CA THR A 59 -8.80 -22.12 15.10
C THR A 59 -8.72 -21.37 13.78
N LEU A 60 -7.55 -20.81 13.47
CA LEU A 60 -7.24 -20.19 12.19
C LEU A 60 -6.34 -21.13 11.40
N SER A 61 -6.80 -21.56 10.23
CA SER A 61 -6.01 -22.33 9.27
C SER A 61 -5.44 -21.38 8.21
N ILE A 62 -4.15 -21.09 8.30
CA ILE A 62 -3.46 -20.11 7.45
C ILE A 62 -3.38 -20.62 6.00
N ALA A 63 -3.88 -19.82 5.07
CA ALA A 63 -3.82 -20.06 3.63
C ALA A 63 -2.79 -19.14 2.93
N ASP A 64 -2.60 -17.92 3.43
CA ASP A 64 -1.61 -16.95 2.96
C ASP A 64 -0.74 -16.46 4.12
N GLU A 65 0.57 -16.66 4.00
CA GLU A 65 1.55 -16.28 5.03
C GLU A 65 2.11 -14.86 4.85
N THR A 66 1.75 -14.16 3.76
CA THR A 66 2.30 -12.84 3.40
C THR A 66 2.24 -11.83 4.55
N TYR A 67 1.15 -11.87 5.34
CA TYR A 67 0.93 -11.00 6.50
C TYR A 67 0.82 -11.78 7.82
N LEU A 68 1.40 -12.98 7.92
CA LEU A 68 1.31 -13.82 9.12
C LEU A 68 1.87 -13.15 10.37
N ALA A 69 2.98 -12.42 10.23
CA ALA A 69 3.59 -11.69 11.35
C ALA A 69 2.67 -10.58 11.87
N ASP A 70 2.04 -9.81 10.96
CA ASP A 70 1.07 -8.77 11.30
C ASP A 70 -0.18 -9.36 11.97
N LEU A 71 -0.67 -10.49 11.44
CA LEU A 71 -1.77 -11.25 12.03
C LEU A 71 -1.45 -11.67 13.47
N LEU A 72 -0.29 -12.29 13.72
CA LEU A 72 0.11 -12.70 15.07
C LEU A 72 0.21 -11.51 16.04
N GLN A 73 0.82 -10.40 15.61
CA GLN A 73 0.88 -9.19 16.43
C GLN A 73 -0.50 -8.63 16.73
N PHE A 74 -1.39 -8.60 15.75
CA PHE A 74 -2.77 -8.18 15.91
C PHE A 74 -3.51 -9.06 16.93
N LEU A 75 -3.42 -10.38 16.79
CA LEU A 75 -4.06 -11.33 17.69
C LEU A 75 -3.51 -11.23 19.11
N TRP A 76 -2.20 -11.08 19.30
CA TRP A 76 -1.60 -10.87 20.62
C TRP A 76 -2.08 -9.59 21.27
N LYS A 77 -2.24 -8.50 20.50
CA LYS A 77 -2.77 -7.24 21.02
C LYS A 77 -4.24 -7.37 21.41
N LYS A 78 -5.04 -8.12 20.64
CA LYS A 78 -6.48 -8.25 20.87
C LYS A 78 -6.85 -9.26 21.97
N TYR A 79 -6.22 -10.44 21.96
CA TYR A 79 -6.58 -11.57 22.84
C TYR A 79 -5.56 -11.81 23.96
N GLY A 80 -4.38 -11.19 23.88
CA GLY A 80 -3.27 -11.44 24.81
C GLY A 80 -2.39 -12.60 24.35
N LYS A 81 -1.08 -12.46 24.58
CA LYS A 81 -0.08 -13.44 24.13
C LYS A 81 -0.29 -14.84 24.72
N ASP A 82 -0.76 -14.94 25.96
CA ASP A 82 -0.96 -16.22 26.65
C ASP A 82 -2.18 -17.00 26.13
N HIS A 83 -3.08 -16.32 25.41
CA HIS A 83 -4.30 -16.91 24.84
C HIS A 83 -4.12 -17.35 23.39
N VAL A 84 -3.02 -16.98 22.74
CA VAL A 84 -2.74 -17.26 21.33
C VAL A 84 -1.55 -18.20 21.22
N SER A 85 -1.75 -19.38 20.65
CA SER A 85 -0.69 -20.36 20.39
C SER A 85 -0.65 -20.75 18.92
N GLN A 86 0.57 -20.92 18.38
CA GLN A 86 0.79 -21.42 17.03
C GLN A 86 1.42 -22.82 17.14
N PRO A 87 0.60 -23.90 17.21
CA PRO A 87 1.13 -25.26 17.35
C PRO A 87 1.99 -25.69 16.14
N ASP A 88 1.68 -25.18 14.95
CA ASP A 88 2.43 -25.40 13.73
C ASP A 88 2.37 -24.17 12.80
N ARG A 89 3.11 -24.19 11.69
CA ARG A 89 3.24 -23.06 10.76
C ARG A 89 1.89 -22.56 10.22
N PHE A 90 0.93 -23.45 10.01
CA PHE A 90 -0.33 -23.18 9.32
C PHE A 90 -1.54 -23.12 10.26
N THR A 91 -1.34 -23.24 11.57
CA THR A 91 -2.42 -23.29 12.55
C THR A 91 -2.18 -22.28 13.66
N ILE A 92 -3.15 -21.40 13.90
CA ILE A 92 -3.20 -20.54 15.10
C ILE A 92 -4.43 -20.92 15.91
N GLU A 93 -4.24 -21.09 17.22
CA GLU A 93 -5.31 -21.35 18.17
C GLU A 93 -5.45 -20.19 19.15
N ILE A 94 -6.69 -19.77 19.39
CA ILE A 94 -7.02 -18.68 20.32
C ILE A 94 -8.00 -19.23 21.36
N LYS A 95 -7.63 -19.18 22.64
CA LYS A 95 -8.50 -19.58 23.74
C LYS A 95 -9.49 -18.47 24.06
N THR A 96 -10.79 -18.75 23.99
CA THR A 96 -11.86 -17.81 24.33
C THR A 96 -12.51 -18.18 25.66
N THR A 97 -13.03 -17.19 26.39
CA THR A 97 -13.74 -17.40 27.67
C THR A 97 -15.26 -17.38 27.53
N GLY A 98 -15.78 -17.33 26.30
CA GLY A 98 -17.20 -17.30 25.96
C GLY A 98 -17.44 -17.72 24.50
N ASP A 99 -18.68 -17.63 24.02
CA ASP A 99 -19.07 -18.06 22.67
C ASP A 99 -18.23 -17.35 21.61
N ALA A 100 -17.39 -18.14 20.93
CA ALA A 100 -16.41 -17.64 19.99
C ALA A 100 -17.06 -17.15 18.68
N SER A 101 -18.28 -17.61 18.37
CA SER A 101 -18.98 -17.34 17.12
C SER A 101 -19.42 -15.87 16.97
N GLU A 102 -19.57 -15.14 18.07
CA GLU A 102 -19.92 -13.70 18.06
C GLU A 102 -18.70 -12.77 17.95
N SER A 103 -17.48 -13.32 17.84
CA SER A 103 -16.25 -12.51 17.89
C SER A 103 -16.01 -11.61 16.67
N GLY A 104 -16.70 -11.88 15.54
CA GLY A 104 -16.53 -11.15 14.28
C GLY A 104 -15.08 -11.13 13.77
N ILE A 105 -14.30 -12.17 14.10
CA ILE A 105 -12.85 -12.18 13.87
C ILE A 105 -12.48 -12.16 12.38
N GLU A 106 -13.32 -12.74 11.54
CA GLU A 106 -13.12 -12.89 10.09
C GLU A 106 -12.94 -11.54 9.38
N ASP A 107 -13.74 -10.53 9.75
CA ASP A 107 -13.76 -9.21 9.11
C ASP A 107 -12.74 -8.22 9.68
N LEU A 108 -11.95 -8.64 10.67
CA LEU A 108 -10.99 -7.73 11.30
C LEU A 108 -9.84 -7.42 10.36
N ALA A 109 -9.57 -6.12 10.21
CA ALA A 109 -8.42 -5.60 9.48
C ALA A 109 -7.10 -6.00 10.16
N VAL A 110 -6.25 -6.68 9.40
CA VAL A 110 -4.90 -7.13 9.82
C VAL A 110 -3.83 -6.18 9.30
N ALA A 111 -3.90 -5.83 8.02
CA ALA A 111 -2.90 -5.00 7.36
C ALA A 111 -3.53 -4.11 6.29
N ASP A 112 -2.92 -2.95 6.06
CA ASP A 112 -3.22 -2.09 4.91
C ASP A 112 -1.97 -1.99 4.02
N PRO A 113 -1.94 -2.69 2.87
CA PRO A 113 -0.79 -2.66 1.98
C PRO A 113 -0.64 -1.31 1.25
N SER A 114 -1.66 -0.45 1.27
CA SER A 114 -1.68 0.82 0.54
C SER A 114 -0.55 1.73 0.98
N GLU A 115 -0.24 1.75 2.27
CA GLU A 115 0.87 2.53 2.84
C GLU A 115 2.23 2.08 2.32
N GLY A 116 2.46 0.77 2.21
CA GLY A 116 3.70 0.21 1.66
C GLY A 116 3.85 0.56 0.19
N LEU A 117 2.79 0.31 -0.59
CA LEU A 117 2.75 0.66 -2.02
C LEU A 117 3.03 2.14 -2.25
N TYR A 118 2.41 3.02 -1.46
CA TYR A 118 2.60 4.45 -1.57
C TYR A 118 4.07 4.84 -1.31
N LYS A 119 4.69 4.29 -0.27
CA LYS A 119 6.10 4.53 0.04
C LYS A 119 7.02 4.08 -1.11
N ASP A 120 6.78 2.91 -1.67
CA ASP A 120 7.58 2.36 -2.77
C ASP A 120 7.43 3.19 -4.06
N LEU A 121 6.20 3.65 -4.37
CA LEU A 121 5.93 4.56 -5.48
C LEU A 121 6.69 5.87 -5.31
N ILE A 122 6.57 6.51 -4.16
CA ILE A 122 7.24 7.79 -3.89
C ILE A 122 8.76 7.63 -3.92
N TYR A 123 9.29 6.57 -3.32
CA TYR A 123 10.73 6.29 -3.34
C TYR A 123 11.23 6.14 -4.78
N SER A 124 10.51 5.39 -5.61
CA SER A 124 10.83 5.23 -7.03
C SER A 124 10.85 6.57 -7.77
N LEU A 125 9.85 7.42 -7.54
CA LEU A 125 9.78 8.74 -8.17
C LEU A 125 10.89 9.67 -7.70
N GLN A 126 11.33 9.55 -6.44
CA GLN A 126 12.48 10.30 -5.93
C GLN A 126 13.80 9.85 -6.56
N VAL A 127 13.97 8.56 -6.85
CA VAL A 127 15.14 8.03 -7.56
C VAL A 127 15.14 8.48 -9.04
N ILE A 128 13.97 8.61 -9.65
CA ILE A 128 13.83 9.08 -11.04
C ILE A 128 13.97 10.60 -11.15
N CYS A 129 13.58 11.32 -10.10
CA CYS A 129 13.65 12.78 -10.02
C CYS A 129 15.07 13.28 -10.31
N PRO A 130 15.24 14.35 -11.12
CA PRO A 130 16.56 14.92 -11.38
C PRO A 130 17.29 15.31 -10.09
N GLU A 131 18.60 15.13 -10.08
CA GLU A 131 19.45 15.58 -8.99
C GLU A 131 19.34 17.10 -8.81
N GLY A 132 19.45 17.56 -7.57
CA GLY A 132 19.31 18.99 -7.24
C GLY A 132 17.88 19.46 -6.96
N TYR A 133 16.86 18.65 -7.28
CA TYR A 133 15.46 18.96 -7.00
C TYR A 133 15.12 18.67 -5.54
N LYS A 134 15.02 19.73 -4.74
CA LYS A 134 14.91 19.65 -3.27
C LYS A 134 13.49 19.89 -2.76
N VAL A 135 12.73 20.76 -3.41
CA VAL A 135 11.37 21.10 -2.98
C VAL A 135 10.41 20.11 -3.61
N LYS A 136 9.72 19.32 -2.78
CA LYS A 136 8.88 18.22 -3.22
C LYS A 136 7.47 18.34 -2.63
N LYS A 137 6.45 18.03 -3.42
CA LYS A 137 5.09 17.75 -2.94
C LYS A 137 4.59 16.46 -3.58
N GLN A 138 3.70 15.77 -2.90
CA GLN A 138 3.19 14.49 -3.36
C GLN A 138 1.80 14.23 -2.79
N ASN A 139 1.07 13.35 -3.43
CA ASN A 139 -0.20 12.84 -2.92
C ASN A 139 -0.47 11.45 -3.49
N PHE A 140 -1.18 10.64 -2.74
CA PHE A 140 -1.78 9.39 -3.19
C PHE A 140 -3.17 9.29 -2.57
N ASN A 141 -4.18 9.12 -3.42
CA ASN A 141 -5.55 8.96 -2.98
C ASN A 141 -6.35 8.16 -4.01
N ASN A 142 -7.09 7.16 -3.56
CA ASN A 142 -7.97 6.33 -4.40
C ASN A 142 -7.30 5.84 -5.70
N GLY A 143 -6.06 5.39 -5.58
CA GLY A 143 -5.27 4.86 -6.70
C GLY A 143 -4.80 5.91 -7.70
N ARG A 144 -5.05 7.19 -7.46
CA ARG A 144 -4.42 8.31 -8.19
C ARG A 144 -3.26 8.84 -7.37
N PHE A 145 -2.14 9.11 -8.01
CA PHE A 145 -0.98 9.66 -7.33
C PHE A 145 -0.26 10.68 -8.17
N TRP A 146 0.42 11.60 -7.49
CA TRP A 146 1.29 12.55 -8.12
C TRP A 146 2.48 12.90 -7.24
N PHE A 147 3.57 13.28 -7.90
CA PHE A 147 4.79 13.76 -7.29
C PHE A 147 5.28 14.95 -8.13
N ILE A 148 5.55 16.07 -7.47
CA ILE A 148 6.12 17.25 -8.09
C ILE A 148 7.39 17.65 -7.35
N ALA A 149 8.40 18.03 -8.11
CA ALA A 149 9.65 18.52 -7.55
C ALA A 149 10.19 19.70 -8.34
N SER A 150 10.96 20.56 -7.66
CA SER A 150 11.71 21.68 -8.23
C SER A 150 13.01 21.90 -7.45
N GLU A 151 13.97 22.57 -8.06
CA GLU A 151 15.24 22.93 -7.43
C GLU A 151 15.07 23.87 -6.24
N ASN A 152 14.32 24.96 -6.43
CA ASN A 152 14.29 26.10 -5.49
C ASN A 152 12.90 26.38 -4.94
N THR A 153 11.89 26.43 -5.81
CA THR A 153 10.51 26.78 -5.44
C THR A 153 9.51 26.03 -6.29
N LEU A 154 8.37 25.68 -5.70
CA LEU A 154 7.21 25.21 -6.44
C LEU A 154 6.30 26.41 -6.76
N PRO A 155 5.63 26.40 -7.93
CA PRO A 155 4.55 27.34 -8.21
C PRO A 155 3.48 27.33 -7.12
N GLU A 156 2.79 28.44 -6.91
CA GLU A 156 1.70 28.50 -5.91
C GLU A 156 0.60 27.50 -6.24
N ASP A 157 0.22 27.43 -7.52
CA ASP A 157 -0.83 26.53 -8.02
C ASP A 157 -0.26 25.22 -8.59
N VAL A 158 0.25 24.39 -7.68
CA VAL A 158 0.68 23.02 -8.00
C VAL A 158 -0.49 22.17 -8.53
N THR A 159 -1.68 22.38 -7.97
CA THR A 159 -2.85 21.54 -8.24
C THR A 159 -3.26 21.63 -9.70
N SER A 160 -3.30 22.82 -10.28
CA SER A 160 -3.64 23.01 -11.70
C SER A 160 -2.60 22.38 -12.63
N LEU A 161 -1.30 22.47 -12.29
CA LEU A 161 -0.25 21.84 -13.09
C LEU A 161 -0.38 20.32 -13.10
N VAL A 162 -0.63 19.73 -11.93
CA VAL A 162 -0.88 18.29 -11.76
C VAL A 162 -2.14 17.87 -12.53
N ALA A 163 -3.25 18.61 -12.40
CA ALA A 163 -4.49 18.35 -13.10
C ALA A 163 -4.30 18.34 -14.63
N GLY A 164 -3.59 19.33 -15.18
CA GLY A 164 -3.27 19.35 -16.61
C GLY A 164 -2.44 18.14 -17.06
N GLN A 165 -1.52 17.64 -16.22
CA GLN A 165 -0.79 16.42 -16.56
C GLN A 165 -1.69 15.16 -16.52
N PHE A 166 -2.67 15.11 -15.62
CA PHE A 166 -3.69 14.04 -15.61
C PHE A 166 -4.56 14.07 -16.86
N GLU A 167 -5.04 15.24 -17.27
CA GLU A 167 -5.85 15.39 -18.50
C GLU A 167 -5.09 14.88 -19.73
N ILE A 168 -3.82 15.24 -19.87
CA ILE A 168 -2.97 14.74 -20.97
C ILE A 168 -2.81 13.22 -20.91
N MET A 169 -2.62 12.66 -19.71
CA MET A 169 -2.46 11.22 -19.52
C MET A 169 -3.76 10.46 -19.83
N GLU A 170 -4.91 11.00 -19.45
CA GLU A 170 -6.23 10.41 -19.69
C GLU A 170 -6.61 10.48 -21.18
N ALA A 171 -6.24 11.56 -21.87
CA ALA A 171 -6.43 11.73 -23.30
C ALA A 171 -5.50 10.87 -24.17
N ALA A 172 -4.39 10.37 -23.60
CA ALA A 172 -3.50 9.45 -24.30
C ALA A 172 -4.12 8.04 -24.39
N PRO A 173 -4.10 7.40 -25.58
CA PRO A 173 -4.66 6.06 -25.78
C PRO A 173 -3.90 4.99 -24.96
#